data_AF-B4SC43-F1
#
_entry.id   AF-B4SC43-F1
#
_cell.length_a   1.000
_cell.length_b   1.000
_cell.length_c   1.000
_cell.angle_alpha   90.00
_cell.angle_beta   90.00
_cell.angle_gamma   90.00
#
_symmetry.space_group_name_H-M   'P 1'
#
loop_
_entity.id
_entity.type
_entity.pdbx_description
1 polymer ?
#
loop_
_entity_poly.entity_id
_entity_poly.type
_entity_poly.pdbx_seq_one_letter_code
_entity_poly.pdbx_strand_id
1 'polypeptide(L)'
;MTAHQLDREHTPKELAIDKNIVKAITAIDRMFDEEERQVYEVRKQSLVEAESKIASALEKGMEKGREEGVNAASKAIVLNMAGKGIDMNTIADFTGLNMLVITVFLLCMND
;
A
#
# COMPACT_ATOMS: atom_id res chain seq x y z
N MET A 1 -29.97 2.12 -37.33
CA MET A 1 -29.28 2.96 -36.34
C MET A 1 -28.36 2.04 -35.54
N THR A 2 -27.05 2.22 -35.63
CA THR A 2 -26.11 1.52 -34.73
C THR A 2 -26.11 2.22 -33.37
N ALA A 3 -25.74 1.52 -32.29
CA ALA A 3 -25.85 2.05 -30.92
C ALA A 3 -25.10 3.38 -30.68
N HIS A 4 -24.09 3.68 -31.49
CA HIS A 4 -23.34 4.95 -31.50
C HIS A 4 -24.15 6.14 -32.05
N GLN A 5 -25.20 5.92 -32.85
CA GLN A 5 -25.94 7.00 -33.54
C GLN A 5 -27.14 7.53 -32.73
N LEU A 6 -27.34 7.05 -31.51
CA LEU A 6 -28.37 7.52 -30.58
C LEU A 6 -27.73 8.44 -29.56
N ASP A 7 -27.49 9.68 -29.97
CA ASP A 7 -26.99 10.75 -29.11
C ASP A 7 -28.11 11.79 -28.85
N ARG A 8 -27.77 12.83 -28.09
CA ARG A 8 -28.69 13.93 -27.77
C ARG A 8 -29.20 14.69 -28.99
N GLU A 9 -28.44 14.70 -30.08
CA GLU A 9 -28.76 15.42 -31.31
C GLU A 9 -29.59 14.57 -32.28
N HIS A 10 -29.49 13.23 -32.18
CA HIS A 10 -30.14 12.27 -33.08
C HIS A 10 -31.26 11.46 -32.41
N THR A 11 -31.81 11.94 -31.28
CA THR A 11 -32.93 11.29 -30.59
C THR A 11 -34.23 11.40 -31.42
N PRO A 12 -34.88 10.28 -31.80
CA PRO A 12 -36.17 10.30 -32.50
C PRO A 12 -37.27 11.01 -31.70
N LYS A 13 -38.12 11.79 -32.38
CA LYS A 13 -39.18 12.59 -31.75
C LYS A 13 -40.16 11.78 -30.89
N GLU A 14 -40.40 10.53 -31.27
CA GLU A 14 -41.25 9.59 -30.53
C GLU A 14 -40.67 9.24 -29.14
N LEU A 15 -39.34 9.18 -29.04
CA LEU A 15 -38.60 8.85 -27.82
C LEU A 15 -38.32 10.10 -26.97
N ALA A 16 -38.29 11.29 -27.58
CA ALA A 16 -38.09 12.56 -26.90
C ALA A 16 -39.24 12.96 -25.96
N ILE A 17 -40.39 12.27 -26.04
CA ILE A 17 -41.57 12.51 -25.21
C ILE A 17 -41.37 11.92 -23.79
N ASP A 18 -40.60 10.83 -23.68
CA ASP A 18 -40.37 10.16 -22.40
C ASP A 18 -39.11 10.70 -21.72
N LYS A 19 -39.32 11.39 -20.60
CA LYS A 19 -38.26 11.98 -19.77
C LYS A 19 -37.24 10.95 -19.27
N ASN A 20 -37.65 9.72 -19.02
CA ASN A 20 -36.74 8.65 -18.58
C ASN A 20 -35.85 8.20 -19.74
N ILE A 21 -36.40 8.12 -20.95
CA ILE A 21 -35.64 7.77 -22.17
C ILE A 21 -34.61 8.87 -22.49
N VAL A 22 -35.00 10.14 -22.45
CA VAL A 22 -34.08 11.27 -22.67
C VAL A 22 -32.94 11.31 -21.63
N LYS A 23 -33.25 11.03 -20.36
CA LYS A 23 -32.22 10.91 -19.31
C LYS A 23 -31.25 9.77 -19.58
N ALA A 24 -31.75 8.61 -20.01
CA ALA A 24 -30.90 7.46 -20.33
C ALA A 24 -29.98 7.77 -21.52
N ILE A 25 -30.50 8.37 -22.59
CA ILE A 25 -29.71 8.79 -23.76
C ILE A 25 -28.64 9.81 -23.34
N THR A 26 -28.98 10.80 -22.53
CA THR A 26 -28.02 11.80 -22.05
C THR A 26 -26.92 11.20 -21.18
N ALA A 27 -27.25 10.20 -20.35
CA ALA A 27 -26.27 9.49 -19.53
C ALA A 27 -25.33 8.64 -20.39
N ILE A 28 -25.87 7.96 -21.40
CA ILE A 28 -25.12 7.19 -22.39
C ILE A 28 -24.17 8.10 -23.19
N ASP A 29 -24.68 9.21 -23.71
CA ASP A 29 -23.93 10.21 -24.48
C ASP A 29 -22.69 10.71 -23.71
N ARG A 30 -22.86 11.02 -22.41
CA ARG A 30 -21.74 11.35 -21.51
C ARG A 30 -20.78 10.19 -21.27
N MET A 31 -21.28 8.97 -21.13
CA MET A 31 -20.43 7.78 -20.94
C MET A 31 -19.56 7.45 -22.16
N PHE A 32 -19.99 7.86 -23.36
CA PHE A 32 -19.25 7.66 -24.61
C PHE A 32 -18.48 8.92 -25.07
N ASP A 33 -18.51 10.00 -24.28
CA ASP A 33 -17.65 11.15 -24.49
C ASP A 33 -16.20 10.76 -24.16
N GLU A 34 -15.34 10.83 -25.19
CA GLU A 34 -13.96 10.38 -25.08
C GLU A 34 -13.13 11.27 -24.14
N GLU A 35 -13.44 12.57 -24.02
CA GLU A 35 -12.75 13.47 -23.10
C GLU A 35 -13.13 13.14 -21.65
N GLU A 36 -14.44 12.96 -21.36
CA GLU A 36 -14.90 12.54 -20.03
C GLU A 36 -14.33 11.16 -19.67
N ARG A 37 -14.25 10.24 -20.63
CA ARG A 37 -13.66 8.91 -20.45
C ARG A 37 -12.18 8.98 -20.12
N GLN A 38 -11.40 9.83 -20.81
CA GLN A 38 -9.99 10.02 -20.51
C GLN A 38 -9.78 10.58 -19.10
N VAL A 39 -10.58 11.55 -18.67
CA VAL A 39 -10.53 12.09 -17.30
C VAL A 39 -10.82 10.98 -16.27
N TYR A 40 -11.80 10.12 -16.54
CA TYR A 40 -12.12 8.98 -15.68
C TYR A 40 -10.94 7.99 -15.59
N GLU A 41 -10.35 7.59 -16.71
CA GLU A 41 -9.25 6.61 -16.73
C GLU A 41 -7.99 7.16 -16.04
N VAL A 42 -7.63 8.44 -16.27
CA VAL A 42 -6.52 9.09 -15.57
C VAL A 42 -6.74 9.11 -14.06
N ARG A 43 -7.97 9.43 -13.62
CA ARG A 43 -8.31 9.41 -12.20
C ARG A 43 -8.22 8.00 -11.61
N LYS A 44 -8.74 7.00 -12.32
CA LYS A 44 -8.70 5.60 -11.91
C LYS A 44 -7.26 5.11 -11.78
N GLN A 45 -6.43 5.41 -12.78
CA GLN A 45 -5.00 5.11 -12.77
C GLN A 45 -4.30 5.76 -11.56
N SER A 46 -4.60 7.03 -11.28
CA SER A 46 -4.05 7.76 -10.14
C SER A 46 -4.42 7.12 -8.79
N LEU A 47 -5.65 6.61 -8.65
CA LEU A 47 -6.10 5.90 -7.45
C LEU A 47 -5.34 4.59 -7.26
N VAL A 48 -5.22 3.79 -8.33
CA VAL A 48 -4.48 2.52 -8.30
C VAL A 48 -3.01 2.75 -7.93
N GLU A 49 -2.40 3.79 -8.49
CA GLU A 49 -1.02 4.16 -8.16
C GLU A 49 -0.86 4.59 -6.69
N ALA A 50 -1.82 5.36 -6.16
CA ALA A 50 -1.81 5.76 -4.76
C ALA A 50 -1.98 4.56 -3.83
N GLU A 51 -2.93 3.66 -4.12
CA GLU A 51 -3.15 2.43 -3.36
C GLU A 51 -1.91 1.53 -3.37
N SER A 52 -1.27 1.37 -4.53
CA SER A 52 -0.04 0.59 -4.67
C SER A 52 1.12 1.18 -3.86
N LYS A 53 1.31 2.51 -3.89
CA LYS A 53 2.31 3.20 -3.08
C LYS A 53 2.07 3.01 -1.59
N ILE A 54 0.82 3.11 -1.14
CA ILE A 54 0.45 2.91 0.26
C ILE A 54 0.71 1.47 0.69
N ALA A 55 0.28 0.49 -0.10
CA ALA A 55 0.51 -0.92 0.18
C ALA A 55 2.01 -1.23 0.32
N SER A 56 2.83 -0.74 -0.63
CA SER A 56 4.28 -0.92 -0.56
C SER A 56 4.92 -0.24 0.65
N ALA A 57 4.45 0.97 1.02
CA ALA A 57 4.95 1.67 2.20
C ALA A 57 4.59 0.92 3.50
N LEU A 58 3.38 0.37 3.60
CA LEU A 58 2.95 -0.42 4.75
C LEU A 58 3.76 -1.71 4.87
N GLU A 59 3.95 -2.44 3.78
CA GLU A 59 4.75 -3.67 3.77
C GLU A 59 6.19 -3.41 4.21
N LYS A 60 6.85 -2.38 3.64
CA LYS A 60 8.21 -1.98 4.04
C LYS A 60 8.27 -1.53 5.50
N GLY A 61 7.27 -0.79 5.97
CA GLY A 61 7.17 -0.34 7.36
C GLY A 61 7.02 -1.51 8.32
N MET A 62 6.18 -2.47 7.99
CA MET A 62 5.98 -3.70 8.77
C MET A 62 7.25 -4.54 8.84
N GLU A 63 7.92 -4.75 7.71
CA GLU A 63 9.15 -5.53 7.67
C GLU A 63 10.28 -4.87 8.47
N LYS A 64 10.45 -3.56 8.29
CA LYS A 64 11.42 -2.78 9.07
C LYS A 64 11.11 -2.82 10.57
N GLY A 65 9.84 -2.63 10.95
CA GLY A 65 9.41 -2.69 12.35
C GLY A 65 9.62 -4.07 12.97
N ARG A 66 9.42 -5.14 12.21
CA ARG A 66 9.70 -6.52 12.62
C ARG A 66 11.19 -6.73 12.86
N GLU A 67 12.04 -6.30 11.94
CA GLU A 67 13.50 -6.38 12.07
C GLU A 67 14.02 -5.59 13.28
N GLU A 68 13.58 -4.33 13.43
CA GLU A 68 13.92 -3.49 14.58
C GLU A 68 13.47 -4.11 15.90
N GLY A 69 12.27 -4.69 15.95
CA GLY A 69 11.73 -5.38 17.12
C GLY A 69 12.55 -6.62 17.51
N VAL A 70 12.91 -7.46 16.54
CA VAL A 70 13.76 -8.63 16.78
C VAL A 70 15.15 -8.22 17.26
N ASN A 71 15.73 -7.17 16.66
CA ASN A 71 17.03 -6.65 17.05
C ASN A 71 17.01 -6.07 18.49
N ALA A 72 15.98 -5.27 18.81
CA ALA A 72 15.80 -4.72 20.16
C ALA A 72 15.60 -5.81 21.21
N ALA A 73 14.79 -6.84 20.92
CA ALA A 73 14.58 -7.97 21.81
C ALA A 73 15.89 -8.76 22.02
N SER A 74 16.62 -9.05 20.94
CA SER A 74 17.91 -9.74 20.99
C SER A 74 18.92 -8.96 21.85
N LYS A 75 19.01 -7.64 21.63
CA LYS A 75 19.87 -6.75 22.42
C LYS A 75 19.48 -6.80 23.90
N ALA A 76 18.20 -6.65 24.24
CA ALA A 76 17.74 -6.71 25.63
C ALA A 76 18.09 -8.04 26.32
N ILE A 77 17.94 -9.17 25.62
CA ILE A 77 18.32 -10.49 26.15
C ILE A 77 19.81 -10.55 26.44
N VAL A 78 20.66 -10.15 25.48
CA VAL A 78 22.12 -10.13 25.65
C VAL A 78 22.54 -9.25 26.83
N LEU A 79 22.00 -8.04 26.93
CA LEU A 79 22.29 -7.12 28.04
C LEU A 79 21.87 -7.71 29.39
N ASN A 80 20.70 -8.33 29.47
CA ASN A 80 20.21 -8.96 30.71
C ASN A 80 21.06 -10.17 31.13
N MET A 81 21.49 -11.00 30.17
CA MET A 81 22.36 -12.15 30.44
C MET A 81 23.75 -11.71 30.91
N ALA A 82 24.36 -10.73 30.21
CA ALA A 82 25.64 -10.17 30.60
C ALA A 82 25.58 -9.48 31.98
N GLY A 83 24.50 -8.74 32.26
CA GLY A 83 24.25 -8.13 33.58
C GLY A 83 24.10 -9.15 34.72
N LYS A 84 23.81 -10.41 34.41
CA LYS A 84 23.81 -11.54 35.36
C LYS A 84 25.16 -12.26 35.45
N GLY A 85 26.19 -11.77 34.78
CA GLY A 85 27.54 -12.33 34.78
C GLY A 85 27.73 -13.53 33.85
N ILE A 86 26.83 -13.76 32.89
CA ILE A 86 26.99 -14.81 31.88
C ILE A 86 28.04 -14.35 30.86
N ASP A 87 29.01 -15.21 30.54
CA ASP A 87 30.08 -14.88 29.59
C ASP A 87 29.59 -14.89 28.13
N MET A 88 30.31 -14.17 27.27
CA MET A 88 29.89 -13.97 25.88
C MET A 88 29.82 -15.26 25.05
N ASN A 89 30.65 -16.28 25.33
CA ASN A 89 30.59 -17.54 24.59
C ASN A 89 29.30 -18.29 24.94
N THR A 90 28.98 -18.37 26.23
CA THR A 90 27.73 -18.97 26.70
C THR A 90 26.50 -18.21 26.17
N ILE A 91 26.54 -16.88 26.10
CA ILE A 91 25.47 -16.09 25.47
C ILE A 91 25.33 -16.46 23.99
N ALA A 92 26.44 -16.51 23.24
CA ALA A 92 26.43 -16.88 21.83
C ALA A 92 25.81 -18.27 21.60
N ASP A 93 26.15 -19.24 22.45
CA ASP A 93 25.61 -20.60 22.40
C ASP A 93 24.10 -20.63 22.65
N PHE A 94 23.59 -19.84 23.61
CA PHE A 94 22.15 -19.82 23.93
C PHE A 94 21.31 -19.00 22.95
N THR A 95 21.84 -17.89 22.42
CA THR A 95 21.08 -17.00 21.54
C THR A 95 21.31 -17.28 20.06
N GLY A 96 22.32 -18.08 19.71
CA GLY A 96 22.75 -18.30 18.33
C GLY A 96 23.30 -17.05 17.65
N LEU A 97 23.66 -16.02 18.42
CA LEU A 97 24.17 -14.75 17.90
C LEU A 97 25.67 -14.86 17.74
N ASN A 98 26.21 -14.21 16.71
CA ASN A 98 27.66 -14.15 16.56
C ASN A 98 28.30 -13.21 17.59
N MET A 99 29.58 -13.44 17.86
CA MET A 99 30.34 -12.66 18.85
C MET A 99 30.43 -11.17 18.50
N LEU A 100 30.43 -10.81 17.20
CA LEU A 100 30.45 -9.42 16.76
C LEU A 100 29.18 -8.66 17.16
N VAL A 101 28.01 -9.26 16.95
CA VAL A 101 26.69 -8.70 17.30
C VAL A 101 26.58 -8.56 18.81
N ILE A 102 26.98 -9.58 19.57
CA ILE A 102 27.01 -9.52 21.04
C ILE A 102 27.93 -8.39 21.51
N THR A 103 29.12 -8.27 20.92
CA THR A 103 30.08 -7.20 21.26
C THR A 103 29.47 -5.82 20.97
N VAL A 104 28.88 -5.62 19.79
CA VAL A 104 28.22 -4.36 19.41
C VAL A 104 27.09 -4.02 20.38
N PHE A 105 26.26 -4.99 20.78
CA PHE A 105 25.19 -4.76 21.75
C PHE A 105 25.70 -4.34 23.12
N LEU A 106 26.81 -4.94 23.60
CA LEU A 106 27.41 -4.64 24.89
C LEU A 106 28.17 -3.30 24.90
N LEU A 107 28.73 -2.86 23.76
CA LEU A 107 29.41 -1.57 23.67
C LEU A 107 28.46 -0.40 23.98
N CYS A 108 27.17 -0.52 23.66
CA CYS A 108 26.16 0.48 23.99
C CYS A 108 25.83 0.63 25.49
N MET A 109 26.45 -0.15 26.39
CA MET A 109 26.29 0.03 27.85
C MET A 109 27.20 1.14 28.41
N ASN A 110 28.18 1.61 27.62
CA ASN A 110 29.19 2.57 28.06
C ASN A 110 28.92 4.02 27.60
N ASP A 111 27.78 4.27 26.97
CA ASP A 111 27.26 5.60 26.60
C ASP A 111 26.09 5.99 27.54
#